data_AF-A0A428YU54-F1
#
_entry.id   AF-A0A428YU54-F1
#
_cell.length_a   1.000
_cell.length_b   1.000
_cell.length_c   1.000
_cell.angle_alpha   90.00
_cell.angle_beta   90.00
_cell.angle_gamma   90.00
#
_symmetry.space_group_name_H-M   'P 1'
#
loop_
_entity.id
_entity.type
_entity.pdbx_description
1 polymer ?
#
loop_
_entity_poly.entity_id
_entity_poly.type
_entity_poly.pdbx_seq_one_letter_code
_entity_poly.pdbx_strand_id
1 'polypeptide(L)'
;MTDRDDDGDPLLVRPYLLGEPDSAAPPASTQTWPEAAAEPAAAPDSPDATVPIRLPAPPPRGRLRRRPLVLLVAAALTLALVGAAALAASLLPEPRTPSALPIDGPLPSLAAPAPAPASTAATTGAARTATAATTRPQAAGSQPATSAPTTRPTTAGPSAVPATTTASPAADQLIPPAADRVGRIHGNGDLCLDLNGALAVDGTQIQVYTCNDTAAQRWTVAADGTLRIVGKCAAAADDGAVRLAGCDGRRAEQWRAGPDDSLVNLATDGCLTDPSTGTQSGAAVRIEECAAAERQRWKLP
;
A
#
# COMPACT_ATOMS: atom_id res chain seq x y z
N MET A 1 -54.46 -7.17 41.15
CA MET A 1 -54.82 -6.48 42.41
C MET A 1 -53.52 -6.11 43.11
N THR A 2 -53.01 -4.89 43.03
CA THR A 2 -53.50 -3.60 42.46
C THR A 2 -52.42 -3.06 41.50
N ASP A 3 -52.67 -2.47 40.32
CA ASP A 3 -53.74 -1.55 39.88
C ASP A 3 -53.60 -0.13 40.46
N ARG A 4 -52.81 0.71 39.77
CA ARG A 4 -53.01 2.16 39.66
C ARG A 4 -52.24 2.74 38.46
N ASP A 5 -52.98 3.54 37.70
CA ASP A 5 -52.65 4.32 36.50
C ASP A 5 -51.50 5.32 36.75
N ASP A 6 -50.59 5.62 35.81
CA ASP A 6 -50.75 6.39 34.55
C ASP A 6 -51.17 7.86 34.77
N ASP A 7 -50.21 8.77 34.57
CA ASP A 7 -50.40 10.16 34.07
C ASP A 7 -49.02 10.85 33.92
N GLY A 8 -48.76 11.59 32.83
CA GLY A 8 -47.64 12.55 32.76
C GLY A 8 -46.50 12.36 31.71
N ASP A 9 -46.83 12.20 30.44
CA ASP A 9 -46.01 12.61 29.26
C ASP A 9 -45.74 14.17 29.31
N PRO A 10 -44.91 14.84 28.47
CA PRO A 10 -44.00 14.37 27.42
C PRO A 10 -42.54 14.90 27.42
N LEU A 11 -41.75 14.25 26.56
CA LEU A 11 -40.73 14.82 25.66
C LEU A 11 -40.27 16.28 25.92
N LEU A 12 -39.05 16.46 26.44
CA LEU A 12 -38.31 17.73 26.36
C LEU A 12 -37.77 17.98 24.93
N VAL A 13 -38.69 18.30 24.02
CA VAL A 13 -38.37 18.90 22.72
C VAL A 13 -37.73 20.26 22.97
N ARG A 14 -36.46 20.45 22.57
CA ARG A 14 -35.81 21.76 22.62
C ARG A 14 -36.59 22.72 21.70
N PRO A 15 -37.01 23.91 22.18
CA PRO A 15 -37.73 24.86 21.34
C PRO A 15 -36.81 25.36 20.23
N TYR A 16 -37.27 25.19 18.99
CA TYR A 16 -36.79 25.98 17.87
C TYR A 16 -37.18 27.43 18.13
N LEU A 17 -36.20 28.30 18.35
CA LEU A 17 -36.42 29.74 18.34
C LEU A 17 -36.66 30.18 16.90
N LEU A 18 -37.94 30.32 16.54
CA LEU A 18 -38.37 31.08 15.39
C LEU A 18 -38.08 32.57 15.66
N GLY A 19 -36.95 33.05 15.15
CA GLY A 19 -36.75 34.48 14.95
C GLY A 19 -37.45 34.89 13.66
N GLU A 20 -38.51 35.70 13.76
CA GLU A 20 -39.16 36.31 12.60
C GLU A 20 -38.29 37.42 11.97
N PRO A 21 -38.53 37.79 10.69
CA PRO A 21 -37.51 38.44 9.87
C PRO A 21 -37.61 39.97 9.89
N ASP A 22 -36.79 40.62 10.72
CA ASP A 22 -36.54 42.05 10.56
C ASP A 22 -35.69 42.32 9.30
N SER A 23 -36.29 43.06 8.37
CA SER A 23 -35.68 43.42 7.09
C SER A 23 -34.58 44.47 7.25
N ALA A 24 -33.34 44.02 7.41
CA ALA A 24 -32.14 44.85 7.27
C ALA A 24 -31.30 44.34 6.09
N ALA A 25 -31.32 45.08 4.98
CA ALA A 25 -30.44 44.80 3.85
C ALA A 25 -28.97 44.91 4.28
N PRO A 26 -28.07 44.01 3.82
CA PRO A 26 -26.65 44.23 4.03
C PRO A 26 -26.25 45.53 3.31
N PRO A 27 -25.40 46.39 3.92
CA PRO A 27 -24.85 47.53 3.21
C PRO A 27 -24.08 47.03 1.99
N ALA A 28 -24.26 47.69 0.85
CA ALA A 28 -23.53 47.36 -0.36
C ALA A 28 -22.03 47.37 -0.07
N SER A 29 -21.37 46.24 -0.32
CA SER A 29 -19.92 46.15 -0.27
C SER A 29 -19.35 47.10 -1.32
N THR A 30 -18.78 48.22 -0.84
CA THR A 30 -18.05 49.17 -1.67
C THR A 30 -16.81 48.49 -2.23
N GLN A 31 -16.97 47.86 -3.41
CA GLN A 31 -15.83 47.43 -4.22
C GLN A 31 -15.09 48.70 -4.67
N THR A 32 -13.98 48.99 -4.00
CA THR A 32 -13.08 50.09 -4.36
C THR A 32 -12.28 49.72 -5.61
N TRP A 33 -12.93 49.78 -6.77
CA TRP A 33 -12.23 49.89 -8.04
C TRP A 33 -11.70 51.31 -8.20
N PRO A 34 -10.41 51.51 -8.53
CA PRO A 34 -9.89 52.83 -8.82
C PRO A 34 -10.32 53.27 -10.23
N GLU A 35 -11.37 54.08 -10.31
CA GLU A 35 -11.70 54.84 -11.50
C GLU A 35 -10.66 55.97 -11.69
N ALA A 36 -10.23 56.18 -12.94
CA ALA A 36 -9.40 57.29 -13.42
C ALA A 36 -7.94 57.42 -12.90
N ALA A 37 -7.02 56.78 -13.63
CA ALA A 37 -5.80 57.45 -14.09
C ALA A 37 -6.02 57.81 -15.57
N ALA A 38 -6.39 59.06 -15.87
CA ALA A 38 -5.46 60.11 -16.30
C ALA A 38 -4.79 59.79 -17.66
N GLU A 39 -5.24 60.47 -18.72
CA GLU A 39 -4.53 60.53 -20.00
C GLU A 39 -3.12 61.10 -19.82
N PRO A 40 -2.09 60.51 -20.45
CA PRO A 40 -0.87 61.20 -20.81
C PRO A 40 -0.78 61.41 -22.32
N ALA A 41 -0.65 62.69 -22.68
CA ALA A 41 -0.16 63.30 -23.91
C ALA A 41 0.36 62.44 -25.07
N ALA A 42 0.08 62.95 -26.28
CA ALA A 42 0.61 62.55 -27.58
C ALA A 42 2.08 62.06 -27.57
N ALA A 43 2.29 60.87 -28.14
CA ALA A 43 3.59 60.38 -28.59
C ALA A 43 3.77 60.62 -30.10
N PRO A 44 5.00 60.82 -30.61
CA PRO A 44 5.25 61.25 -31.99
C PRO A 44 5.16 60.12 -33.02
N ASP A 45 5.03 60.50 -34.29
CA ASP A 45 5.06 59.62 -35.45
C ASP A 45 6.27 58.66 -35.46
N SER A 46 6.03 57.39 -35.77
CA SER A 46 7.04 56.47 -36.32
C SER A 46 6.36 55.39 -37.17
N PRO A 47 6.91 55.04 -38.36
CA PRO A 47 6.14 54.39 -39.41
C PRO A 47 6.17 52.86 -39.38
N ASP A 48 5.08 52.29 -39.91
CA ASP A 48 4.96 50.97 -40.56
C ASP A 48 5.60 49.76 -39.85
N ALA A 49 4.86 49.21 -38.89
CA ALA A 49 5.04 47.84 -38.40
C ALA A 49 3.94 46.93 -38.99
N THR A 50 4.05 46.57 -40.27
CA THR A 50 3.20 45.54 -40.89
C THR A 50 3.35 44.20 -40.16
N VAL A 51 2.35 43.83 -39.34
CA VAL A 51 2.30 42.56 -38.60
C VAL A 51 1.85 41.43 -39.54
N PRO A 52 2.68 40.40 -39.82
CA PRO A 52 2.27 39.30 -40.67
C PRO A 52 1.32 38.36 -39.93
N ILE A 53 0.04 38.34 -40.31
CA ILE A 53 -0.92 37.35 -39.81
C ILE A 53 -0.52 35.96 -40.31
N ARG A 54 0.08 35.16 -39.43
CA ARG A 54 0.53 33.81 -39.73
C ARG A 54 -0.64 32.83 -39.64
N LEU A 55 -1.32 32.59 -40.77
CA LEU A 55 -2.38 31.58 -40.86
C LEU A 55 -1.87 30.18 -40.45
N PRO A 56 -2.64 29.41 -39.67
CA PRO A 56 -2.26 28.05 -39.29
C PRO A 56 -2.25 27.12 -40.50
N ALA A 57 -1.29 26.21 -40.55
CA ALA A 57 -1.15 25.24 -41.64
C ALA A 57 -2.34 24.24 -41.64
N PRO A 58 -2.83 23.81 -42.82
CA PRO A 58 -3.89 22.82 -42.90
C PRO A 58 -3.42 21.46 -42.36
N PRO A 59 -4.28 20.70 -41.66
CA PRO A 59 -3.89 19.41 -41.09
C PRO A 59 -3.53 18.39 -42.19
N PRO A 60 -2.56 17.50 -41.95
CA PRO A 60 -2.17 16.49 -42.91
C PRO A 60 -3.33 15.53 -43.18
N ARG A 61 -3.65 15.29 -44.46
CA ARG A 61 -4.70 14.35 -44.86
C ARG A 61 -4.34 12.93 -44.42
N GLY A 62 -4.97 12.48 -43.33
CA GLY A 62 -4.79 11.14 -42.79
C GLY A 62 -5.17 10.07 -43.82
N ARG A 63 -4.26 9.13 -44.09
CA ARG A 63 -4.58 7.94 -44.88
C ARG A 63 -5.64 7.13 -44.13
N LEU A 64 -6.80 6.86 -44.75
CA LEU A 64 -7.80 5.95 -44.19
C LEU A 64 -7.18 4.56 -44.00
N ARG A 65 -6.75 4.25 -42.77
CA ARG A 65 -6.36 2.89 -42.40
C ARG A 65 -7.61 2.02 -42.41
N ARG A 66 -7.54 0.86 -43.09
CA ARG A 66 -8.56 -0.22 -43.12
C ARG A 66 -8.73 -0.91 -41.75
N ARG A 67 -8.91 -0.15 -40.67
CA ARG A 67 -9.06 -0.64 -39.29
C ARG A 67 -10.48 -0.97 -38.80
N PRO A 68 -11.62 -0.59 -39.43
CA PRO A 68 -12.92 -0.87 -38.82
C PRO A 68 -13.32 -2.35 -38.90
N LEU A 69 -12.87 -3.10 -39.92
CA LEU A 69 -13.36 -4.46 -40.16
C LEU A 69 -12.76 -5.51 -39.21
N VAL A 70 -11.51 -5.33 -38.75
CA VAL A 70 -10.85 -6.27 -37.82
C VAL A 70 -11.47 -6.21 -36.43
N LEU A 71 -11.85 -5.02 -35.96
CA LEU A 71 -12.50 -4.84 -34.66
C LEU A 71 -13.91 -5.44 -34.62
N LEU A 72 -14.67 -5.35 -35.72
CA LEU A 72 -16.01 -5.94 -35.82
C LEU A 72 -15.98 -7.48 -35.81
N VAL A 73 -15.00 -8.11 -36.49
CA VAL A 73 -14.82 -9.57 -36.44
C VAL A 73 -14.41 -10.04 -35.05
N ALA A 74 -13.52 -9.31 -34.37
CA ALA A 74 -13.12 -9.63 -33.00
C ALA A 74 -14.29 -9.52 -32.01
N ALA A 75 -15.13 -8.48 -32.13
CA ALA A 75 -16.32 -8.30 -31.29
C ALA A 75 -17.38 -9.40 -31.52
N ALA A 76 -17.56 -9.88 -32.75
CA ALA A 76 -18.48 -10.98 -33.03
C ALA A 76 -17.99 -12.31 -32.42
N LEU A 77 -16.68 -12.58 -32.46
CA LEU A 77 -16.06 -13.79 -31.91
C LEU A 77 -16.12 -13.85 -30.37
N THR A 78 -15.91 -12.73 -29.69
CA THR A 78 -16.04 -12.67 -28.23
C THR A 78 -17.48 -12.87 -27.77
N LEU A 79 -18.46 -12.29 -28.47
CA LEU A 79 -19.88 -12.44 -28.11
C LEU A 79 -20.36 -13.89 -28.26
N ALA A 80 -19.89 -14.61 -29.30
CA ALA A 80 -20.20 -16.02 -29.50
C ALA A 80 -19.64 -16.94 -28.39
N LEU A 81 -18.41 -16.68 -27.94
CA LEU A 81 -17.77 -17.44 -26.85
C LEU A 81 -18.47 -17.24 -25.49
N VAL A 82 -18.88 -16.00 -25.18
CA VAL A 82 -19.63 -15.70 -23.94
C VAL A 82 -21.01 -16.36 -23.96
N GLY A 83 -21.71 -16.35 -25.10
CA GLY A 83 -23.01 -17.02 -25.25
C GLY A 83 -22.94 -18.54 -25.05
N ALA A 84 -21.88 -19.19 -25.54
CA ALA A 84 -21.67 -20.63 -25.35
C ALA A 84 -21.43 -21.01 -23.88
N ALA A 85 -20.68 -20.19 -23.14
CA ALA A 85 -20.43 -20.41 -21.71
C ALA A 85 -21.70 -20.26 -20.86
N ALA A 86 -22.56 -19.28 -21.17
CA ALA A 86 -23.82 -19.06 -20.47
C ALA A 86 -24.82 -20.22 -20.68
N LEU A 87 -24.87 -20.81 -21.88
CA LEU A 87 -25.72 -21.97 -22.17
C LEU A 87 -25.26 -23.26 -21.49
N ALA A 88 -23.95 -23.43 -21.25
CA ALA A 88 -23.42 -24.58 -20.53
C ALA A 88 -23.73 -24.55 -19.02
N ALA A 89 -23.79 -23.36 -18.41
CA ALA A 89 -24.08 -23.19 -16.99
C ALA A 89 -25.49 -23.68 -16.61
N SER A 90 -26.46 -23.56 -17.52
CA SER A 90 -27.87 -23.94 -17.30
C SER A 90 -28.14 -25.46 -17.33
N LEU A 91 -27.11 -26.30 -17.56
CA LEU A 91 -27.22 -27.76 -17.61
C LEU A 91 -26.54 -28.47 -16.42
N LEU A 92 -26.00 -27.72 -15.45
CA LEU A 92 -25.46 -28.33 -14.23
C LEU A 92 -26.59 -28.77 -13.28
N PRO A 93 -26.58 -30.03 -12.79
CA PRO A 93 -27.49 -30.45 -11.73
C PRO A 93 -27.28 -29.65 -10.45
N GLU A 94 -28.36 -29.27 -9.78
CA GLU A 94 -28.29 -28.51 -8.52
C GLU A 94 -27.50 -29.26 -7.44
N PRO A 95 -26.64 -28.57 -6.67
CA PRO A 95 -25.96 -29.17 -5.54
C PRO A 95 -26.97 -29.49 -4.44
N ARG A 96 -27.22 -30.79 -4.21
CA ARG A 96 -28.05 -31.23 -3.09
C ARG A 96 -27.47 -30.72 -1.78
N THR A 97 -28.22 -29.91 -1.05
CA THR A 97 -27.90 -29.50 0.30
C THR A 97 -27.83 -30.74 1.21
N PRO A 98 -26.71 -31.01 1.90
CA PRO A 98 -26.68 -32.05 2.91
C PRO A 98 -27.53 -31.59 4.10
N SER A 99 -28.59 -32.34 4.42
CA SER A 99 -29.39 -32.10 5.62
C SER A 99 -28.48 -32.12 6.85
N ALA A 100 -28.61 -31.09 7.70
CA ALA A 100 -27.88 -31.02 8.96
C ALA A 100 -28.20 -32.25 9.82
N LEU A 101 -27.16 -32.91 10.34
CA LEU A 101 -27.31 -33.99 11.31
C LEU A 101 -27.82 -33.41 12.64
N PRO A 102 -28.77 -34.06 13.33
CA PRO A 102 -29.20 -33.63 14.65
C PRO A 102 -28.06 -33.82 15.67
N ILE A 103 -27.51 -32.71 16.16
CA ILE A 103 -26.53 -32.69 17.25
C ILE A 103 -27.30 -32.67 18.58
N ASP A 104 -27.76 -33.85 19.01
CA ASP A 104 -28.42 -34.01 20.31
C ASP A 104 -27.97 -35.33 20.97
N GLY A 105 -26.66 -35.40 21.25
CA GLY A 105 -26.01 -36.51 21.94
C GLY A 105 -24.90 -35.99 22.86
N PRO A 106 -24.71 -36.59 24.05
CA PRO A 106 -23.71 -36.12 25.00
C PRO A 106 -22.29 -36.31 24.44
N LEU A 107 -21.48 -35.25 24.54
CA LEU A 107 -20.09 -35.25 24.08
C LEU A 107 -19.25 -36.31 24.83
N PRO A 108 -18.46 -37.15 24.13
CA PRO A 108 -17.51 -38.03 24.79
C PRO A 108 -16.41 -37.21 25.49
N SER A 109 -16.10 -37.59 26.73
CA SER A 109 -15.05 -36.91 27.51
C SER A 109 -13.67 -37.17 26.89
N LEU A 110 -13.04 -36.12 26.38
CA LEU A 110 -11.64 -36.16 25.91
C LEU A 110 -10.71 -36.26 27.12
N ALA A 111 -10.15 -37.44 27.33
CA ALA A 111 -9.06 -37.64 28.28
C ALA A 111 -7.83 -36.82 27.85
N ALA A 112 -7.23 -36.08 28.80
CA ALA A 112 -6.05 -35.28 28.52
C ALA A 112 -4.85 -36.15 28.09
N PRO A 113 -4.04 -35.72 27.10
CA PRO A 113 -2.83 -36.43 26.74
C PRO A 113 -1.81 -36.40 27.88
N ALA A 114 -1.23 -37.56 28.20
CA ALA A 114 -0.20 -37.69 29.22
C ALA A 114 1.09 -36.93 28.82
N PRO A 115 1.86 -36.38 29.78
CA PRO A 115 3.10 -35.67 29.48
C PRO A 115 4.16 -36.62 28.89
N ALA A 116 4.75 -36.23 27.77
CA ALA A 116 5.86 -36.96 27.17
C ALA A 116 7.13 -36.86 28.05
N PRO A 117 7.92 -37.94 28.20
CA PRO A 117 9.17 -37.89 28.95
C PRO A 117 10.24 -37.08 28.21
N ALA A 118 11.08 -36.38 28.96
CA ALA A 118 12.16 -35.56 28.42
C ALA A 118 13.24 -36.41 27.74
N SER A 119 13.56 -36.11 26.48
CA SER A 119 14.71 -36.71 25.79
C SER A 119 16.02 -36.16 26.32
N THR A 120 16.75 -37.00 27.06
CA THR A 120 18.11 -36.70 27.54
C THR A 120 19.09 -36.60 26.37
N ALA A 121 19.88 -35.53 26.31
CA ALA A 121 20.97 -35.43 25.35
C ALA A 121 22.09 -36.42 25.70
N ALA A 122 22.49 -37.26 24.74
CA ALA A 122 23.61 -38.19 24.88
C ALA A 122 24.72 -37.86 23.87
N THR A 123 25.85 -37.36 24.38
CA THR A 123 27.07 -37.13 23.59
C THR A 123 27.83 -38.43 23.40
N THR A 124 28.00 -38.88 22.16
CA THR A 124 29.09 -39.80 21.79
C THR A 124 29.61 -39.45 20.41
N GLY A 125 30.85 -38.96 20.34
CA GLY A 125 31.58 -38.84 19.08
C GLY A 125 32.22 -40.19 18.70
N ALA A 126 32.29 -40.46 17.41
CA ALA A 126 33.17 -41.50 16.86
C ALA A 126 33.62 -41.09 15.45
N ALA A 127 34.93 -40.94 15.25
CA ALA A 127 35.51 -40.69 13.94
C ALA A 127 35.36 -41.90 13.01
N ARG A 128 35.28 -41.67 11.70
CA ARG A 128 35.60 -42.69 10.70
C ARG A 128 36.57 -42.15 9.67
N THR A 129 37.74 -42.77 9.68
CA THR A 129 38.79 -42.72 8.67
C THR A 129 38.25 -43.09 7.29
N ALA A 130 38.70 -42.36 6.26
CA ALA A 130 38.55 -42.76 4.86
C ALA A 130 39.89 -43.32 4.36
N THR A 131 39.89 -44.58 3.90
CA THR A 131 41.07 -45.27 3.34
C THR A 131 40.87 -45.49 1.84
N ALA A 132 41.96 -45.41 1.06
CA ALA A 132 41.92 -45.33 -0.40
C ALA A 132 42.00 -46.68 -1.14
N ALA A 133 41.50 -46.72 -2.39
CA ALA A 133 41.96 -47.56 -3.52
C ALA A 133 41.40 -47.00 -4.86
N THR A 134 42.23 -46.51 -5.78
CA THR A 134 42.66 -47.20 -7.03
C THR A 134 41.53 -47.38 -8.07
N THR A 135 41.55 -46.71 -9.24
CA THR A 135 42.24 -47.18 -10.48
C THR A 135 42.41 -46.05 -11.54
N ARG A 136 43.37 -46.19 -12.47
CA ARG A 136 43.89 -45.27 -13.53
C ARG A 136 43.73 -45.94 -14.92
N PRO A 137 43.47 -45.29 -16.09
CA PRO A 137 44.40 -44.42 -16.91
C PRO A 137 43.70 -43.27 -17.70
N GLN A 138 44.28 -42.39 -18.53
CA GLN A 138 45.62 -41.87 -18.94
C GLN A 138 45.32 -40.43 -19.50
N ALA A 139 46.16 -39.39 -19.50
CA ALA A 139 47.44 -39.19 -20.21
C ALA A 139 48.07 -37.86 -19.70
N ALA A 140 49.36 -37.79 -19.35
CA ALA A 140 50.49 -37.33 -20.19
C ALA A 140 50.60 -35.80 -20.38
N GLY A 141 51.57 -35.16 -19.71
CA GLY A 141 51.80 -33.70 -19.76
C GLY A 141 52.87 -33.20 -18.77
N SER A 142 54.13 -33.44 -19.11
CA SER A 142 55.44 -33.05 -18.52
C SER A 142 55.58 -31.98 -17.40
N GLN A 143 56.46 -32.36 -16.45
CA GLN A 143 57.29 -31.64 -15.44
C GLN A 143 57.85 -30.22 -15.76
N PRO A 144 58.54 -29.51 -14.81
CA PRO A 144 58.98 -29.90 -13.45
C PRO A 144 58.63 -28.92 -12.29
N ALA A 145 58.94 -29.35 -11.07
CA ALA A 145 58.95 -28.52 -9.86
C ALA A 145 60.36 -27.94 -9.56
N THR A 146 60.41 -26.90 -8.73
CA THR A 146 61.64 -26.44 -8.04
C THR A 146 61.44 -26.45 -6.52
N SER A 147 62.54 -26.71 -5.81
CA SER A 147 62.53 -27.17 -4.41
C SER A 147 62.47 -26.08 -3.34
N ALA A 148 62.06 -26.50 -2.15
CA ALA A 148 62.19 -25.87 -0.83
C ALA A 148 63.64 -25.39 -0.51
N PRO A 149 63.88 -24.57 0.56
CA PRO A 149 63.74 -25.06 1.94
C PRO A 149 63.27 -24.09 3.05
N THR A 150 62.62 -24.68 4.05
CA THR A 150 62.77 -24.52 5.52
C THR A 150 63.54 -23.32 6.11
N THR A 151 62.86 -22.53 6.96
CA THR A 151 63.34 -22.17 8.33
C THR A 151 62.18 -21.84 9.29
N ARG A 152 62.25 -22.33 10.53
CA ARG A 152 61.48 -21.95 11.75
C ARG A 152 62.51 -21.90 12.90
N PRO A 153 62.66 -20.81 13.67
CA PRO A 153 61.79 -20.49 14.84
C PRO A 153 61.40 -18.98 14.86
N THR A 154 60.85 -18.32 15.90
CA THR A 154 60.67 -18.62 17.34
C THR A 154 59.39 -17.97 17.90
N THR A 155 58.92 -18.42 19.07
CA THR A 155 57.85 -17.80 19.89
C THR A 155 58.25 -16.44 20.48
N ALA A 156 57.39 -15.41 20.40
CA ALA A 156 57.13 -14.41 21.46
C ALA A 156 56.06 -13.37 21.06
N GLY A 157 55.21 -12.95 22.01
CA GLY A 157 54.49 -11.66 21.96
C GLY A 157 52.97 -11.71 21.71
N PRO A 158 52.13 -11.60 22.76
CA PRO A 158 50.74 -11.19 22.61
C PRO A 158 50.67 -9.67 22.40
N SER A 159 50.93 -9.19 21.18
CA SER A 159 50.61 -7.81 20.82
C SER A 159 49.09 -7.67 20.73
N ALA A 160 48.49 -7.17 21.82
CA ALA A 160 47.12 -6.71 21.82
C ALA A 160 47.00 -5.51 20.87
N VAL A 161 46.66 -5.78 19.60
CA VAL A 161 46.07 -4.77 18.75
C VAL A 161 44.77 -4.30 19.42
N PRO A 162 44.57 -2.99 19.65
CA PRO A 162 43.23 -2.51 19.92
C PRO A 162 42.41 -2.88 18.70
N ALA A 163 41.38 -3.71 18.89
CA ALA A 163 40.39 -3.92 17.86
C ALA A 163 39.72 -2.56 17.65
N THR A 164 40.13 -1.85 16.60
CA THR A 164 39.37 -0.75 16.04
C THR A 164 38.10 -1.40 15.50
N THR A 165 37.10 -1.54 16.38
CA THR A 165 35.75 -1.88 15.99
C THR A 165 35.29 -0.75 15.10
N THR A 166 35.51 -0.91 13.79
CA THR A 166 34.77 -0.20 12.77
C THR A 166 33.32 -0.48 13.10
N ALA A 167 32.67 0.48 13.73
CA ALA A 167 31.25 0.41 13.99
C ALA A 167 30.60 0.22 12.62
N SER A 168 30.00 -0.95 12.39
CA SER A 168 29.01 -1.08 11.34
C SER A 168 28.08 0.11 11.49
N PRO A 169 27.75 0.86 10.42
CA PRO A 169 26.74 1.89 10.52
C PRO A 169 25.53 1.22 11.16
N ALA A 170 25.05 1.83 12.25
CA ALA A 170 23.94 1.27 13.00
C ALA A 170 22.81 1.02 12.00
N ALA A 171 22.26 -0.20 11.99
CA ALA A 171 21.02 -0.44 11.28
C ALA A 171 20.03 0.62 11.79
N ASP A 172 19.47 1.38 10.87
CA ASP A 172 18.56 2.49 11.16
C ASP A 172 17.29 1.92 11.81
N GLN A 173 17.38 1.73 13.13
CA GLN A 173 16.36 1.08 13.95
C GLN A 173 15.28 2.10 14.23
N LEU A 174 14.44 2.22 13.21
CA LEU A 174 13.15 2.87 13.20
C LEU A 174 12.38 2.53 14.46
N ILE A 175 12.41 3.48 15.40
CA ILE A 175 11.67 3.45 16.65
C ILE A 175 10.19 3.40 16.28
N PRO A 176 9.42 2.38 16.70
CA PRO A 176 7.97 2.38 16.53
C PRO A 176 7.39 3.68 17.11
N PRO A 177 6.33 4.27 16.52
CA PRO A 177 5.77 5.49 17.07
C PRO A 177 5.35 5.23 18.53
N ALA A 178 5.89 6.03 19.45
CA ALA A 178 5.80 5.77 20.90
C ALA A 178 4.36 5.78 21.45
N ALA A 179 3.41 6.27 20.64
CA ALA A 179 1.97 6.16 20.84
C ALA A 179 1.27 6.17 19.46
N ASP A 180 0.04 5.69 19.43
CA ASP A 180 -0.84 5.78 18.26
C ASP A 180 -1.05 7.26 17.84
N ARG A 181 -0.96 7.55 16.53
CA ARG A 181 -1.26 8.87 15.97
C ARG A 181 -2.45 8.78 15.02
N VAL A 182 -3.40 9.70 15.13
CA VAL A 182 -4.67 9.66 14.38
C VAL A 182 -4.84 10.90 13.52
N GLY A 183 -5.03 10.72 12.21
CA GLY A 183 -5.26 11.81 11.26
C GLY A 183 -5.19 11.38 9.81
N ARG A 184 -5.06 12.35 8.90
CA ARG A 184 -4.85 12.09 7.47
C ARG A 184 -3.39 11.76 7.20
N ILE A 185 -3.16 10.78 6.34
CA ILE A 185 -1.87 10.51 5.72
C ILE A 185 -1.89 11.19 4.35
N HIS A 186 -1.06 12.23 4.17
CA HIS A 186 -1.02 13.01 2.93
C HIS A 186 0.02 12.43 1.98
N GLY A 187 -0.35 12.24 0.71
CA GLY A 187 0.57 11.94 -0.38
C GLY A 187 0.83 13.19 -1.23
N ASN A 188 1.18 12.98 -2.49
CA ASN A 188 1.39 14.06 -3.46
C ASN A 188 0.07 14.70 -3.95
N GLY A 189 0.17 15.93 -4.46
CA GLY A 189 -0.90 16.58 -5.24
C GLY A 189 -2.18 16.86 -4.47
N ASP A 190 -2.07 17.20 -3.18
CA ASP A 190 -3.19 17.42 -2.25
C ASP A 190 -4.15 16.20 -2.13
N LEU A 191 -3.60 15.01 -2.40
CA LEU A 191 -4.29 13.73 -2.20
C LEU A 191 -3.89 13.10 -0.86
N CYS A 192 -4.81 12.34 -0.29
CA CYS A 192 -4.67 11.63 0.97
C CYS A 192 -4.91 10.14 0.77
N LEU A 193 -4.30 9.32 1.63
CA LEU A 193 -4.58 7.89 1.68
C LEU A 193 -6.04 7.67 2.11
N ASP A 194 -6.78 6.85 1.38
CA ASP A 194 -8.23 6.81 1.41
C ASP A 194 -8.76 5.36 1.29
N LEU A 195 -9.77 5.02 2.09
CA LEU A 195 -10.51 3.78 1.96
C LEU A 195 -11.61 3.94 0.91
N ASN A 196 -11.46 3.26 -0.23
CA ASN A 196 -12.36 3.45 -1.37
C ASN A 196 -13.84 3.25 -1.01
N GLY A 197 -14.65 4.29 -1.29
CA GLY A 197 -16.09 4.32 -1.01
C GLY A 197 -16.46 4.23 0.48
N ALA A 198 -15.51 4.41 1.40
CA ALA A 198 -15.66 4.15 2.84
C ALA A 198 -16.09 2.71 3.17
N LEU A 199 -15.88 1.74 2.27
CA LEU A 199 -16.40 0.38 2.40
C LEU A 199 -15.55 -0.44 3.39
N ALA A 200 -16.06 -0.61 4.62
CA ALA A 200 -15.44 -1.39 5.70
C ALA A 200 -15.49 -2.94 5.50
N VAL A 201 -15.34 -3.40 4.26
CA VAL A 201 -15.36 -4.80 3.84
C VAL A 201 -13.93 -5.27 3.55
N ASP A 202 -13.60 -6.52 3.85
CA ASP A 202 -12.28 -7.06 3.52
C ASP A 202 -12.11 -7.20 2.00
N GLY A 203 -10.93 -6.83 1.51
CA GLY A 203 -10.63 -6.72 0.08
C GLY A 203 -10.95 -5.36 -0.54
N THR A 204 -11.60 -4.42 0.18
CA THR A 204 -11.76 -3.04 -0.30
C THR A 204 -10.40 -2.43 -0.63
N GLN A 205 -10.28 -1.85 -1.82
CA GLN A 205 -9.05 -1.21 -2.29
C GLN A 205 -8.72 0.04 -1.46
N ILE A 206 -7.46 0.20 -1.05
CA ILE A 206 -6.95 1.49 -0.57
C ILE A 206 -6.51 2.31 -1.80
N GLN A 207 -6.78 3.61 -1.77
CA GLN A 207 -6.51 4.53 -2.89
C GLN A 207 -5.88 5.84 -2.39
N VAL A 208 -5.43 6.67 -3.32
CA VAL A 208 -5.32 8.11 -3.10
C VAL A 208 -6.64 8.78 -3.46
N TYR A 209 -7.09 9.75 -2.67
CA TYR A 209 -8.27 10.56 -2.98
C TYR A 209 -8.08 12.00 -2.47
N THR A 210 -8.79 12.96 -3.04
CA THR A 210 -8.74 14.37 -2.63
C THR A 210 -8.97 14.49 -1.13
N CYS A 211 -8.05 15.18 -0.42
CA CYS A 211 -8.11 15.28 1.03
C CYS A 211 -9.42 15.91 1.51
N ASN A 212 -10.09 15.27 2.48
CA ASN A 212 -11.37 15.68 3.04
C ASN A 212 -11.49 15.24 4.52
N ASP A 213 -12.58 15.61 5.18
CA ASP A 213 -12.80 15.36 6.62
C ASP A 213 -13.65 14.09 6.90
N THR A 214 -13.76 13.16 5.94
CA THR A 214 -14.52 11.92 6.15
C THR A 214 -13.73 10.86 6.92
N ALA A 215 -14.45 9.91 7.52
CA ALA A 215 -13.85 8.75 8.19
C ALA A 215 -13.01 7.86 7.25
N ALA A 216 -13.20 7.95 5.92
CA ALA A 216 -12.44 7.20 4.92
C ALA A 216 -10.98 7.65 4.79
N GLN A 217 -10.60 8.77 5.42
CA GLN A 217 -9.22 9.28 5.43
C GLN A 217 -8.65 9.46 6.84
N ARG A 218 -9.38 9.02 7.88
CA ARG A 218 -8.95 9.14 9.27
C ARG A 218 -8.25 7.86 9.72
N TRP A 219 -6.96 7.80 9.42
CA TRP A 219 -6.08 6.68 9.75
C TRP A 219 -5.56 6.78 11.18
N THR A 220 -5.37 5.62 11.80
CA THR A 220 -4.52 5.45 12.98
C THR A 220 -3.22 4.80 12.54
N VAL A 221 -2.10 5.51 12.70
CA VAL A 221 -0.75 4.95 12.64
C VAL A 221 -0.48 4.38 14.03
N ALA A 222 -0.61 3.05 14.18
CA ALA A 222 -0.55 2.40 15.48
C ALA A 222 0.90 2.11 15.93
N ALA A 223 1.13 2.07 17.25
CA ALA A 223 2.42 1.76 17.86
C ALA A 223 2.92 0.33 17.54
N ASP A 224 2.01 -0.58 17.18
CA ASP A 224 2.33 -1.93 16.70
C ASP A 224 2.75 -2.01 15.21
N GLY A 225 2.83 -0.86 14.54
CA GLY A 225 3.21 -0.76 13.13
C GLY A 225 2.07 -0.97 12.14
N THR A 226 0.83 -1.18 12.58
CA THR A 226 -0.30 -1.28 11.65
C THR A 226 -0.85 0.09 11.22
N LEU A 227 -1.30 0.19 9.96
CA LEU A 227 -2.09 1.32 9.47
C LEU A 227 -3.56 0.94 9.53
N ARG A 228 -4.30 1.55 10.46
CA ARG A 228 -5.70 1.18 10.75
C ARG A 228 -6.69 2.22 10.25
N ILE A 229 -7.82 1.76 9.74
CA ILE A 229 -8.98 2.58 9.39
C ILE A 229 -10.26 1.78 9.62
N VAL A 230 -11.33 2.42 10.12
CA VAL A 230 -12.63 1.79 10.43
C VAL A 230 -12.54 0.45 11.20
N GLY A 231 -11.57 0.33 12.10
CA GLY A 231 -11.34 -0.89 12.91
C GLY A 231 -10.67 -2.05 12.17
N LYS A 232 -10.17 -1.83 10.96
CA LYS A 232 -9.48 -2.79 10.09
C LYS A 232 -8.10 -2.26 9.69
N CYS A 233 -7.25 -3.13 9.15
CA CYS A 233 -5.87 -2.84 8.79
C CYS A 233 -5.70 -2.74 7.27
N ALA A 234 -4.85 -1.82 6.80
CA ALA A 234 -4.36 -1.84 5.43
C ALA A 234 -3.28 -2.92 5.29
N ALA A 235 -3.46 -3.85 4.35
CA ALA A 235 -2.56 -4.96 4.11
C ALA A 235 -2.09 -5.00 2.65
N ALA A 236 -0.83 -5.32 2.44
CA ALA A 236 -0.31 -5.75 1.14
C ALA A 236 -0.93 -7.11 0.77
N ALA A 237 -1.30 -7.26 -0.50
CA ALA A 237 -1.73 -8.52 -1.09
C ALA A 237 -0.68 -9.07 -2.07
N ASP A 238 -0.77 -10.35 -2.40
CA ASP A 238 0.23 -11.06 -3.22
C ASP A 238 0.35 -10.53 -4.66
N ASP A 239 -0.69 -9.82 -5.15
CA ASP A 239 -0.70 -9.12 -6.45
C ASP A 239 -0.10 -7.71 -6.38
N GLY A 240 0.51 -7.34 -5.25
CA GLY A 240 1.12 -6.02 -5.01
C GLY A 240 0.10 -4.92 -4.71
N ALA A 241 -1.20 -5.19 -4.67
CA ALA A 241 -2.20 -4.19 -4.31
C ALA A 241 -2.28 -4.01 -2.79
N VAL A 242 -2.80 -2.86 -2.33
CA VAL A 242 -3.05 -2.61 -0.90
C VAL A 242 -4.55 -2.56 -0.63
N ARG A 243 -5.03 -3.42 0.27
CA ARG A 243 -6.45 -3.64 0.55
C ARG A 243 -6.74 -3.65 2.04
N LEU A 244 -7.99 -3.36 2.40
CA LEU A 244 -8.49 -3.48 3.76
C LEU A 244 -8.59 -4.97 4.16
N ALA A 245 -8.19 -5.29 5.38
CA ALA A 245 -8.29 -6.63 5.98
C ALA A 245 -8.63 -6.54 7.47
N GLY A 246 -9.13 -7.63 8.07
CA GLY A 246 -9.09 -7.80 9.51
C GLY A 246 -7.64 -7.78 10.01
N CYS A 247 -7.40 -7.10 11.13
CA CYS A 247 -6.08 -7.06 11.75
C CYS A 247 -5.78 -8.41 12.42
N ASP A 248 -4.75 -9.12 11.96
CA ASP A 248 -4.34 -10.45 12.44
C ASP A 248 -2.88 -10.54 12.90
N GLY A 249 -2.13 -9.43 12.83
CA GLY A 249 -0.74 -9.33 13.24
C GLY A 249 0.28 -9.83 12.21
N ARG A 250 -0.13 -10.26 11.01
CA ARG A 250 0.81 -10.70 9.95
C ARG A 250 1.70 -9.56 9.46
N ARG A 251 2.87 -9.89 8.89
CA ARG A 251 3.81 -8.87 8.36
C ARG A 251 3.23 -8.05 7.20
N ALA A 252 2.22 -8.57 6.51
CA ALA A 252 1.59 -7.89 5.37
C ALA A 252 0.75 -6.67 5.76
N GLU A 253 0.31 -6.55 7.02
CA GLU A 253 -0.34 -5.35 7.56
C GLU A 253 0.59 -4.47 8.41
N GLN A 254 1.86 -4.88 8.56
CA GLN A 254 2.87 -4.12 9.28
C GLN A 254 3.60 -3.18 8.31
N TRP A 255 3.58 -1.90 8.65
CA TRP A 255 4.19 -0.81 7.90
C TRP A 255 5.22 -0.11 8.79
N ARG A 256 6.28 0.35 8.15
CA ARG A 256 7.38 1.03 8.79
C ARG A 256 7.70 2.27 7.97
N ALA A 257 7.81 3.42 8.63
CA ALA A 257 8.37 4.60 7.97
C ALA A 257 9.78 4.26 7.44
N GLY A 258 10.15 4.77 6.28
CA GLY A 258 11.50 4.66 5.74
C GLY A 258 12.14 6.02 5.54
N PRO A 259 13.31 6.08 4.89
CA PRO A 259 13.84 7.31 4.33
C PRO A 259 12.82 8.00 3.42
N ASP A 260 13.02 9.29 3.16
CA ASP A 260 12.22 10.04 2.18
C ASP A 260 10.70 10.09 2.47
N ASP A 261 10.29 9.98 3.73
CA ASP A 261 8.88 9.84 4.15
C ASP A 261 8.16 8.62 3.54
N SER A 262 8.91 7.57 3.19
CA SER A 262 8.34 6.36 2.60
C SER A 262 7.61 5.49 3.64
N LEU A 263 6.68 4.65 3.16
CA LEU A 263 5.99 3.63 3.97
C LEU A 263 6.32 2.24 3.42
N VAL A 264 7.22 1.54 4.10
CA VAL A 264 7.72 0.20 3.71
C VAL A 264 6.86 -0.88 4.37
N ASN A 265 6.41 -1.87 3.60
CA ASN A 265 5.67 -3.02 4.11
C ASN A 265 6.63 -4.14 4.57
N LEU A 266 6.42 -4.72 5.75
CA LEU A 266 7.35 -5.71 6.34
C LEU A 266 7.22 -7.15 5.80
N ALA A 267 6.24 -7.45 4.94
CA ALA A 267 6.18 -8.72 4.23
C ALA A 267 6.92 -8.70 2.89
N THR A 268 6.98 -7.55 2.22
CA THR A 268 7.50 -7.41 0.85
C THR A 268 8.78 -6.60 0.74
N ASP A 269 9.14 -5.86 1.80
CA ASP A 269 10.19 -4.81 1.81
C ASP A 269 9.99 -3.71 0.74
N GLY A 270 8.80 -3.64 0.12
CA GLY A 270 8.42 -2.65 -0.88
C GLY A 270 7.67 -1.45 -0.29
N CYS A 271 7.67 -0.35 -1.03
CA CYS A 271 7.11 0.93 -0.62
C CYS A 271 5.67 1.12 -1.10
N LEU A 272 4.82 1.66 -0.23
CA LEU A 272 3.50 2.18 -0.58
C LEU A 272 3.66 3.27 -1.65
N THR A 273 2.96 3.11 -2.75
CA THR A 273 3.17 3.89 -3.97
C THR A 273 1.84 4.34 -4.55
N ASP A 274 1.72 5.63 -4.81
CA ASP A 274 0.67 6.19 -5.66
C ASP A 274 1.11 6.09 -7.13
N PRO A 275 0.48 5.26 -7.97
CA PRO A 275 0.85 5.14 -9.37
C PRO A 275 0.58 6.43 -10.18
N SER A 276 -0.22 7.36 -9.67
CA SER A 276 -0.57 8.62 -10.34
C SER A 276 0.37 9.79 -10.03
N THR A 277 1.27 9.66 -9.05
CA THR A 277 2.18 10.75 -8.61
C THR A 277 1.42 12.03 -8.23
N GLY A 278 0.29 11.91 -7.54
CA GLY A 278 -0.56 13.02 -7.11
C GLY A 278 -1.50 13.58 -8.19
N THR A 279 -1.61 12.95 -9.36
CA THR A 279 -2.38 13.51 -10.50
C THR A 279 -3.78 12.91 -10.68
N GLN A 280 -4.10 11.78 -10.04
CA GLN A 280 -5.39 11.11 -10.21
C GLN A 280 -6.01 10.70 -8.86
N SER A 281 -6.95 11.51 -8.39
CA SER A 281 -7.88 11.14 -7.31
C SER A 281 -8.65 9.87 -7.69
N GLY A 282 -8.73 8.90 -6.77
CA GLY A 282 -9.27 7.56 -6.99
C GLY A 282 -8.26 6.53 -7.54
N ALA A 283 -6.97 6.86 -7.67
CA ALA A 283 -5.97 5.88 -8.08
C ALA A 283 -5.63 4.90 -6.94
N ALA A 284 -5.76 3.59 -7.21
CA ALA A 284 -5.43 2.54 -6.25
C ALA A 284 -3.93 2.51 -5.93
N VAL A 285 -3.60 2.60 -4.64
CA VAL A 285 -2.21 2.48 -4.16
C VAL A 285 -1.74 1.03 -4.21
N ARG A 286 -0.42 0.87 -4.34
CA ARG A 286 0.24 -0.43 -4.54
C ARG A 286 1.60 -0.48 -3.86
N ILE A 287 2.14 -1.68 -3.73
CA ILE A 287 3.53 -1.94 -3.38
C ILE A 287 4.37 -1.89 -4.65
N GLU A 288 5.46 -1.13 -4.62
CA GLU A 288 6.53 -1.18 -5.62
C GLU A 288 7.91 -1.17 -4.95
N GLU A 289 8.98 -1.40 -5.71
CA GLU A 289 10.35 -1.23 -5.24
C GLU A 289 10.57 0.21 -4.73
N CYS A 290 11.23 0.34 -3.57
CA CYS A 290 11.52 1.65 -2.97
C CYS A 290 12.58 2.39 -3.78
N ALA A 291 12.23 3.57 -4.30
CA ALA A 291 13.04 4.31 -5.27
C ALA A 291 13.24 5.81 -4.91
N ALA A 292 12.99 6.20 -3.65
CA ALA A 292 13.03 7.59 -3.16
C ALA A 292 12.16 8.59 -3.97
N ALA A 293 11.20 8.07 -4.74
CA ALA A 293 10.40 8.83 -5.68
C ALA A 293 9.31 9.64 -4.94
N GLU A 294 8.94 10.81 -5.45
CA GLU A 294 7.91 11.66 -4.84
C GLU A 294 6.58 10.91 -4.61
N ARG A 295 6.20 10.06 -5.57
CA ARG A 295 5.02 9.18 -5.51
C ARG A 295 5.03 8.10 -4.42
N GLN A 296 6.10 8.00 -3.64
CA GLN A 296 6.28 7.09 -2.51
C GLN A 296 6.41 7.84 -1.18
N ARG A 297 6.22 9.17 -1.16
CA ARG A 297 6.32 10.03 0.03
C ARG A 297 4.96 10.18 0.70
N TRP A 298 4.90 9.95 2.00
CA TRP A 298 3.66 9.91 2.79
C TRP A 298 3.84 10.64 4.12
N LYS A 299 3.30 11.86 4.20
CA LYS A 299 3.30 12.64 5.42
C LYS A 299 2.26 12.09 6.40
N LEU A 300 2.75 11.37 7.40
CA LEU A 300 1.96 10.83 8.51
C LEU A 300 1.40 11.95 9.42
N PRO A 301 0.29 11.69 10.14
CA PRO A 301 -0.21 12.55 11.21
C PRO A 301 0.72 12.54 12.44
#